data_AF-A0A7S0UCJ8-F1
#
_entry.id   AF-A0A7S0UCJ8-F1
#
_cell.length_a   1.000
_cell.length_b   1.000
_cell.length_c   1.000
_cell.angle_alpha   90.00
_cell.angle_beta   90.00
_cell.angle_gamma   90.00
#
_symmetry.space_group_name_H-M   'P 1'
#
loop_
_entity.id
_entity.type
_entity.pdbx_description
1 polymer ?
#
loop_
_entity_poly.entity_id
_entity_poly.type
_entity_poly.pdbx_seq_one_letter_code
_entity_poly.pdbx_strand_id
1 'polypeptide(L)'
;GEAMTLDTDWARRFEGVTGPLEAGGLAEERKGTLWDLFRELKDMGLNPDSKGYTGCFRVDCKTPESVEKIERVASDKAGLSGRGLAHAMNLGKYDFFPQVAGKGNTVKYLMDKWGLKPEECVAMFDDDNDLPMAEACGAGMLPGVTSESVRARLAHEPDWTLAEAAGSGVFATEELLQRLLKQVTAPIPGDGGVLKF
;
A
#
# COMPACT_ATOMS: atom_id res chain seq x y z
N GLY A 1 10.81 22.72 11.96
CA GLY A 1 9.96 21.54 12.09
C GLY A 1 10.82 20.44 12.65
N GLU A 2 10.32 19.70 13.64
CA GLU A 2 10.98 18.46 14.07
C GLU A 2 11.09 17.52 12.86
N ALA A 3 12.25 16.86 12.73
CA ALA A 3 12.40 15.83 11.71
C ALA A 3 11.36 14.74 11.98
N MET A 4 10.59 14.33 10.97
CA MET A 4 9.68 13.20 11.11
C MET A 4 10.53 11.96 11.44
N THR A 5 10.36 11.44 12.66
CA THR A 5 11.01 10.21 13.11
C THR A 5 10.19 9.01 12.65
N LEU A 6 10.86 7.88 12.43
CA LEU A 6 10.19 6.62 12.17
C LEU A 6 9.24 6.27 13.31
N ASP A 7 8.03 5.84 12.98
CA ASP A 7 7.08 5.30 13.96
C ASP A 7 7.58 3.93 14.45
N THR A 8 8.11 3.89 15.67
CA THR A 8 8.71 2.66 16.22
C THR A 8 7.70 1.56 16.52
N ASP A 9 6.45 1.90 16.83
CA ASP A 9 5.40 0.90 17.09
C ASP A 9 4.97 0.25 15.77
N TRP A 10 4.88 1.04 14.70
CA TRP A 10 4.70 0.51 13.35
C TRP A 10 5.89 -0.36 12.93
N ALA A 11 7.12 0.14 13.10
CA ALA A 11 8.35 -0.57 12.71
C ALA A 11 8.48 -1.95 13.38
N ARG A 12 8.14 -2.06 14.67
CA ARG A 12 8.18 -3.33 15.42
C ARG A 12 7.31 -4.42 14.81
N ARG A 13 6.23 -4.09 14.10
CA ARG A 13 5.36 -5.07 13.43
C ARG A 13 6.08 -5.86 12.33
N PHE A 14 7.17 -5.31 11.79
CA PHE A 14 7.93 -5.92 10.71
C PHE A 14 9.11 -6.75 11.18
N GLU A 15 9.55 -6.62 12.44
CA GLU A 15 10.82 -7.17 12.91
C GLU A 15 10.88 -8.69 12.82
N GLY A 16 9.76 -9.39 13.05
CA GLY A 16 9.69 -10.84 12.90
C GLY A 16 9.98 -11.33 11.48
N VAL A 17 9.79 -10.48 10.47
CA VAL A 17 9.95 -10.81 9.04
C VAL A 17 11.22 -10.19 8.46
N THR A 18 11.57 -8.98 8.87
CA THR A 18 12.62 -8.15 8.27
C THR A 18 13.85 -7.97 9.15
N GLY A 19 13.79 -8.40 10.42
CA GLY A 19 14.72 -7.93 11.43
C GLY A 19 14.52 -6.43 11.72
N PRO A 20 15.43 -5.80 12.49
CA PRO A 20 15.34 -4.37 12.75
C PRO A 20 15.46 -3.56 11.45
N LEU A 21 14.48 -2.71 11.13
CA LEU A 21 14.48 -1.89 9.91
C LEU A 21 15.62 -0.86 9.86
N GLU A 22 16.15 -0.48 11.02
CA GLU A 22 17.29 0.43 11.15
C GLU A 22 18.65 -0.26 10.98
N ALA A 23 18.67 -1.60 10.89
CA ALA A 23 19.90 -2.34 10.65
C ALA A 23 20.38 -2.09 9.21
N GLY A 24 21.19 -1.05 9.04
CA GLY A 24 21.97 -0.85 7.82
C GLY A 24 22.87 -2.06 7.54
N GLY A 25 23.10 -2.35 6.26
CA GLY A 25 23.94 -3.48 5.84
C GLY A 25 23.52 -4.08 4.51
N LEU A 26 24.35 -5.02 4.02
CA LEU A 26 24.07 -5.81 2.83
C LEU A 26 22.86 -6.70 3.08
N ALA A 27 21.98 -6.89 2.07
CA ALA A 27 20.77 -7.70 2.24
C ALA A 27 21.07 -9.15 2.63
N GLU A 28 22.20 -9.67 2.18
CA GLU A 28 22.71 -11.01 2.51
C GLU A 28 22.98 -11.20 4.00
N GLU A 29 23.28 -10.13 4.73
CA GLU A 29 23.63 -10.14 6.16
C GLU A 29 22.41 -9.87 7.05
N ARG A 30 21.30 -9.40 6.47
CA ARG A 30 20.08 -9.07 7.21
C ARG A 30 19.39 -10.35 7.70
N LYS A 31 18.78 -10.24 8.88
CA LYS A 31 18.05 -11.34 9.56
C LYS A 31 16.56 -11.26 9.30
N GLY A 32 15.89 -12.40 9.23
CA GLY A 32 14.43 -12.48 9.08
C GLY A 32 14.03 -13.20 7.80
N THR A 33 12.80 -13.71 7.79
CA THR A 33 12.29 -14.60 6.73
C THR A 33 12.29 -13.95 5.35
N LEU A 34 12.16 -12.62 5.27
CA LEU A 34 12.30 -11.87 4.01
C LEU A 34 13.69 -12.04 3.41
N TRP A 35 14.72 -11.89 4.24
CA TRP A 35 16.11 -11.96 3.78
C TRP A 35 16.57 -13.40 3.59
N ASP A 36 15.96 -14.36 4.29
CA ASP A 36 16.11 -15.78 3.96
C ASP A 36 15.63 -16.06 2.54
N LEU A 37 14.45 -15.54 2.16
CA LEU A 37 13.92 -15.67 0.80
C LEU A 37 14.83 -14.96 -0.22
N PHE A 38 15.36 -13.77 0.11
CA PHE A 38 16.32 -13.08 -0.73
C PHE A 38 17.53 -13.98 -1.08
N ARG A 39 18.09 -14.66 -0.07
CA ARG A 39 19.23 -15.58 -0.25
C ARG A 39 18.83 -16.81 -1.06
N GLU A 40 17.70 -17.44 -0.74
CA GLU A 40 17.17 -18.60 -1.47
C GLU A 40 16.99 -18.30 -2.97
N LEU A 41 16.41 -17.14 -3.32
CA LEU A 41 16.22 -16.74 -4.71
C LEU A 41 17.55 -16.49 -5.43
N LYS A 42 18.54 -15.93 -4.72
CA LYS A 42 19.90 -15.76 -5.25
C LYS A 42 20.56 -17.12 -5.54
N ASP A 43 20.40 -18.09 -4.65
CA ASP A 43 20.90 -19.47 -4.82
C ASP A 43 20.20 -20.19 -5.99
N MET A 44 18.97 -19.82 -6.33
CA MET A 44 18.26 -20.29 -7.52
C MET A 44 18.75 -19.65 -8.84
N GLY A 45 19.73 -18.74 -8.76
CA GLY A 45 20.26 -17.99 -9.91
C GLY A 45 19.39 -16.81 -10.34
N LEU A 46 18.50 -16.33 -9.47
CA LEU A 46 17.74 -15.10 -9.70
C LEU A 46 18.53 -13.88 -9.21
N ASN A 47 18.11 -12.69 -9.63
CA ASN A 47 18.77 -11.42 -9.28
C ASN A 47 17.86 -10.54 -8.41
N PRO A 48 17.69 -10.87 -7.11
CA PRO A 48 16.97 -10.00 -6.19
C PRO A 48 17.79 -8.73 -5.90
N ASP A 49 17.11 -7.59 -5.84
CA ASP A 49 17.67 -6.26 -5.58
C ASP A 49 16.93 -5.61 -4.41
N SER A 50 17.69 -5.16 -3.41
CA SER A 50 17.18 -4.48 -2.21
C SER A 50 17.62 -3.02 -2.15
N LYS A 51 18.23 -2.47 -3.22
CA LYS A 51 18.74 -1.11 -3.23
C LYS A 51 17.63 -0.10 -2.98
N GLY A 52 17.78 0.68 -1.91
CA GLY A 52 16.78 1.66 -1.48
C GLY A 52 15.64 1.09 -0.64
N TYR A 53 15.67 -0.21 -0.30
CA TYR A 53 14.66 -0.88 0.49
C TYR A 53 15.21 -1.39 1.83
N THR A 54 14.46 -1.13 2.90
CA THR A 54 14.75 -1.63 4.27
C THR A 54 13.83 -2.78 4.69
N GLY A 55 12.66 -2.93 4.06
CA GLY A 55 11.67 -3.98 4.36
C GLY A 55 11.04 -4.58 3.11
N CYS A 56 11.73 -4.54 1.97
CA CYS A 56 11.28 -5.08 0.69
C CYS A 56 12.52 -5.44 -0.14
N PHE A 57 12.34 -6.30 -1.14
CA PHE A 57 13.26 -6.41 -2.26
C PHE A 57 12.48 -6.77 -3.52
N ARG A 58 13.12 -6.55 -4.67
CA ARG A 58 12.53 -6.72 -5.99
C ARG A 58 13.31 -7.74 -6.80
N VAL A 59 12.63 -8.58 -7.57
CA VAL A 59 13.24 -9.51 -8.51
C VAL A 59 12.86 -9.10 -9.93
N ASP A 60 13.88 -8.87 -10.75
CA ASP A 60 13.73 -8.58 -12.18
C ASP A 60 13.93 -9.88 -12.98
N CYS A 61 12.86 -10.35 -13.62
CA CYS A 61 12.88 -11.58 -14.41
C CYS A 61 13.00 -11.25 -15.89
N LYS A 62 14.19 -11.44 -16.46
CA LYS A 62 14.52 -11.07 -17.84
C LYS A 62 14.47 -12.24 -18.82
N THR A 63 14.45 -13.47 -18.32
CA THR A 63 14.45 -14.70 -19.13
C THR A 63 13.23 -15.56 -18.81
N PRO A 64 12.72 -16.38 -19.75
CA PRO A 64 11.64 -17.32 -19.48
C PRO A 64 11.92 -18.24 -18.29
N GLU A 65 13.16 -18.71 -18.14
CA GLU A 65 13.58 -19.53 -17.00
C GLU A 65 13.47 -18.77 -15.67
N SER A 66 13.85 -17.49 -15.63
CA SER A 66 13.71 -16.68 -14.41
C SER A 66 12.24 -16.41 -14.05
N VAL A 67 11.38 -16.29 -15.07
CA VAL A 67 9.92 -16.14 -14.90
C VAL A 67 9.33 -17.41 -14.31
N GLU A 68 9.63 -18.58 -14.88
CA GLU A 68 9.13 -19.86 -14.37
C GLU A 68 9.54 -20.11 -12.90
N LYS A 69 10.81 -19.84 -12.58
CA LYS A 69 11.32 -19.97 -11.21
C LYS A 69 10.59 -19.06 -10.23
N ILE A 70 10.41 -17.79 -10.56
CA ILE A 70 9.75 -16.85 -9.65
C ILE A 70 8.25 -17.12 -9.53
N GLU A 71 7.60 -17.53 -10.62
CA GLU A 71 6.17 -17.88 -10.62
C GLU A 71 5.90 -19.08 -9.72
N ARG A 72 6.81 -20.07 -9.68
CA ARG A 72 6.72 -21.19 -8.74
C ARG A 72 6.76 -20.74 -7.28
N VAL A 73 7.58 -19.75 -6.96
CA VAL A 73 7.66 -19.20 -5.59
C VAL A 73 6.44 -18.32 -5.29
N ALA A 74 6.06 -17.43 -6.21
CA ALA A 74 4.94 -16.52 -6.08
C ALA A 74 3.59 -17.25 -5.98
N SER A 75 3.44 -18.39 -6.67
CA SER A 75 2.22 -19.20 -6.61
C SER A 75 2.06 -19.97 -5.29
N ASP A 76 3.14 -20.19 -4.53
CA ASP A 76 3.09 -20.79 -3.20
C ASP A 76 2.67 -19.76 -2.12
N LYS A 77 1.41 -19.34 -2.21
CA LYS A 77 0.82 -18.38 -1.28
C LYS A 77 0.86 -18.87 0.18
N ALA A 78 0.70 -20.17 0.40
CA ALA A 78 0.70 -20.76 1.73
C ALA A 78 2.12 -20.74 2.33
N GLY A 79 3.14 -21.10 1.56
CA GLY A 79 4.54 -21.02 1.97
C GLY A 79 4.97 -19.59 2.28
N LEU A 80 4.62 -18.64 1.41
CA LEU A 80 4.91 -17.22 1.64
C LEU A 80 4.18 -16.69 2.88
N SER A 81 2.87 -16.92 3.01
CA SER A 81 2.11 -16.47 4.17
C SER A 81 2.59 -17.13 5.48
N GLY A 82 3.01 -18.41 5.44
CA GLY A 82 3.58 -19.11 6.60
C GLY A 82 4.89 -18.48 7.09
N ARG A 83 5.57 -17.71 6.23
CA ARG A 83 6.77 -16.91 6.55
C ARG A 83 6.46 -15.44 6.88
N GLY A 84 5.18 -15.06 6.90
CA GLY A 84 4.76 -13.66 7.06
C GLY A 84 5.09 -12.79 5.84
N LEU A 85 5.20 -13.37 4.65
CA LEU A 85 5.55 -12.69 3.41
C LEU A 85 4.34 -12.57 2.48
N ALA A 86 4.35 -11.50 1.70
CA ALA A 86 3.47 -11.27 0.56
C ALA A 86 4.32 -10.83 -0.63
N HIS A 87 3.71 -10.83 -1.80
CA HIS A 87 4.35 -10.32 -3.00
C HIS A 87 3.34 -9.54 -3.87
N ALA A 88 3.86 -8.68 -4.73
CA ALA A 88 3.11 -7.99 -5.76
C ALA A 88 3.92 -7.94 -7.06
N MET A 89 3.23 -7.83 -8.19
CA MET A 89 3.88 -7.62 -9.48
C MET A 89 3.75 -6.15 -9.89
N ASN A 90 4.86 -5.48 -10.13
CA ASN A 90 4.92 -4.07 -10.53
C ASN A 90 5.83 -3.92 -11.75
N LEU A 91 5.27 -3.45 -12.86
CA LEU A 91 6.00 -3.21 -14.12
C LEU A 91 6.85 -4.43 -14.56
N GLY A 92 6.27 -5.63 -14.44
CA GLY A 92 6.93 -6.90 -14.80
C GLY A 92 7.96 -7.41 -13.79
N LYS A 93 8.03 -6.82 -12.59
CA LYS A 93 8.95 -7.22 -11.52
C LYS A 93 8.19 -7.71 -10.30
N TYR A 94 8.79 -8.64 -9.55
CA TYR A 94 8.18 -9.20 -8.35
C TYR A 94 8.75 -8.52 -7.11
N ASP A 95 7.90 -7.82 -6.37
CA ASP A 95 8.24 -7.23 -5.08
C ASP A 95 7.86 -8.21 -3.97
N PHE A 96 8.77 -8.50 -3.05
CA PHE A 96 8.52 -9.31 -1.86
C PHE A 96 8.65 -8.43 -0.63
N PHE A 97 7.66 -8.52 0.26
CA PHE A 97 7.55 -7.66 1.43
C PHE A 97 6.77 -8.37 2.55
N PRO A 98 6.83 -7.87 3.80
CA PRO A 98 6.04 -8.41 4.89
C PRO A 98 4.54 -8.33 4.62
N GLN A 99 3.79 -9.37 4.97
CA GLN A 99 2.34 -9.42 4.78
C GLN A 99 1.60 -8.28 5.51
N VAL A 100 2.18 -7.77 6.59
CA VAL A 100 1.65 -6.63 7.36
C VAL A 100 1.95 -5.27 6.72
N ALA A 101 2.74 -5.22 5.65
CA ALA A 101 2.98 -4.00 4.89
C ALA A 101 1.77 -3.61 4.01
N GLY A 102 1.88 -2.48 3.32
CA GLY A 102 0.89 -2.02 2.34
C GLY A 102 0.00 -0.89 2.83
N LYS A 103 -0.60 -0.17 1.87
CA LYS A 103 -1.35 1.07 2.09
C LYS A 103 -2.57 0.84 3.01
N GLY A 104 -3.33 -0.24 2.79
CA GLY A 104 -4.50 -0.58 3.62
C GLY A 104 -4.15 -0.87 5.09
N ASN A 105 -3.08 -1.64 5.34
CA ASN A 105 -2.62 -1.90 6.72
C ASN A 105 -2.10 -0.63 7.39
N THR A 106 -1.45 0.25 6.62
CA THR A 106 -0.95 1.54 7.10
C THR A 106 -2.11 2.45 7.52
N VAL A 107 -3.15 2.58 6.69
CA VAL A 107 -4.33 3.39 7.02
C VAL A 107 -5.05 2.87 8.26
N LYS A 108 -5.27 1.56 8.38
CA LYS A 108 -5.88 0.97 9.58
C LYS A 108 -5.06 1.26 10.84
N TYR A 109 -3.75 1.15 10.75
CA TYR A 109 -2.87 1.49 11.87
C TYR A 109 -2.96 2.97 12.26
N LEU A 110 -3.01 3.88 11.29
CA LEU A 110 -3.13 5.31 11.55
C LEU A 110 -4.51 5.66 12.15
N MET A 111 -5.58 5.02 11.67
CA MET A 111 -6.93 5.13 12.23
C MET A 111 -6.94 4.71 13.71
N ASP A 112 -6.43 3.52 14.01
CA ASP A 112 -6.35 3.01 15.39
C ASP A 112 -5.51 3.95 16.28
N LYS A 113 -4.37 4.41 15.78
CA LYS A 113 -3.45 5.28 16.51
C LYS A 113 -4.06 6.63 16.89
N TRP A 114 -4.94 7.17 16.04
CA TRP A 114 -5.60 8.46 16.27
C TRP A 114 -7.05 8.35 16.71
N GLY A 115 -7.57 7.14 16.89
CA GLY A 115 -8.96 6.92 17.29
C GLY A 115 -9.97 7.37 16.24
N LEU A 116 -9.59 7.33 14.95
CA LEU A 116 -10.46 7.68 13.83
C LEU A 116 -11.24 6.45 13.37
N LYS A 117 -12.51 6.63 13.04
CA LYS A 117 -13.34 5.61 12.39
C LYS A 117 -13.22 5.72 10.87
N PRO A 118 -13.58 4.65 10.12
CA PRO A 118 -13.60 4.67 8.67
C PRO A 118 -14.37 5.86 8.10
N GLU A 119 -15.53 6.20 8.66
CA GLU A 119 -16.41 7.28 8.18
C GLU A 119 -15.74 8.66 8.25
N GLU A 120 -14.74 8.81 9.12
CA GLU A 120 -13.96 10.04 9.33
C GLU A 120 -12.79 10.14 8.35
N CYS A 121 -12.63 9.15 7.46
CA CYS A 121 -11.48 9.00 6.58
C CYS A 121 -11.89 8.90 5.11
N VAL A 122 -11.11 9.55 4.25
CA VAL A 122 -11.28 9.52 2.79
C VAL A 122 -9.99 9.04 2.15
N ALA A 123 -10.08 8.06 1.25
CA ALA A 123 -8.96 7.61 0.44
C ALA A 123 -8.96 8.33 -0.91
N MET A 124 -7.81 8.86 -1.33
CA MET A 124 -7.61 9.37 -2.69
C MET A 124 -6.67 8.45 -3.47
N PHE A 125 -7.12 7.90 -4.60
CA PHE A 125 -6.43 6.80 -5.29
C PHE A 125 -6.83 6.62 -6.76
N ASP A 126 -6.03 5.88 -7.53
CA ASP A 126 -6.24 5.67 -8.97
C ASP A 126 -6.10 4.22 -9.47
N ASP A 127 -5.39 3.35 -8.74
CA ASP A 127 -4.99 2.01 -9.21
C ASP A 127 -5.35 0.85 -8.24
N ASP A 128 -5.16 -0.39 -8.69
CA ASP A 128 -5.51 -1.60 -7.93
C ASP A 128 -4.77 -1.73 -6.59
N ASN A 129 -3.52 -1.26 -6.53
CA ASN A 129 -2.71 -1.37 -5.30
C ASN A 129 -3.21 -0.45 -4.16
N ASP A 130 -4.14 0.45 -4.47
CA ASP A 130 -4.81 1.32 -3.52
C ASP A 130 -6.15 0.79 -3.04
N LEU A 131 -6.74 -0.22 -3.68
CA LEU A 131 -8.04 -0.76 -3.29
C LEU A 131 -8.10 -1.12 -1.78
N PRO A 132 -7.10 -1.80 -1.18
CA PRO A 132 -7.14 -2.08 0.27
C PRO A 132 -7.12 -0.84 1.17
N MET A 133 -6.59 0.29 0.67
CA MET A 133 -6.63 1.58 1.35
C MET A 133 -8.02 2.21 1.21
N ALA A 134 -8.58 2.20 0.00
CA ALA A 134 -9.91 2.71 -0.29
C ALA A 134 -11.00 1.98 0.51
N GLU A 135 -10.91 0.65 0.59
CA GLU A 135 -11.84 -0.20 1.34
C GLU A 135 -11.74 -0.03 2.87
N ALA A 136 -10.64 0.54 3.37
CA ALA A 136 -10.48 0.83 4.80
C ALA A 136 -11.14 2.16 5.20
N CYS A 137 -11.37 3.05 4.24
CA CYS A 137 -11.97 4.36 4.44
C CYS A 137 -13.49 4.32 4.17
N GLY A 138 -14.23 5.28 4.74
CA GLY A 138 -15.67 5.40 4.54
C GLY A 138 -16.04 6.02 3.19
N ALA A 139 -15.10 6.70 2.53
CA ALA A 139 -15.29 7.24 1.19
C ALA A 139 -14.02 7.17 0.33
N GLY A 140 -14.23 7.18 -0.98
CA GLY A 140 -13.18 7.11 -1.99
C GLY A 140 -13.23 8.30 -2.96
N MET A 141 -12.07 8.82 -3.36
CA MET A 141 -11.94 9.92 -4.31
C MET A 141 -10.91 9.56 -5.38
N LEU A 142 -11.34 9.51 -6.63
CA LEU A 142 -10.53 9.04 -7.75
C LEU A 142 -10.20 10.22 -8.67
N PRO A 143 -8.97 10.78 -8.62
CA PRO A 143 -8.54 11.82 -9.56
C PRO A 143 -8.29 11.26 -10.97
N GLY A 144 -8.42 9.95 -11.14
CA GLY A 144 -8.28 9.21 -12.39
C GLY A 144 -8.51 7.73 -12.12
N VAL A 145 -8.63 6.94 -13.19
CA VAL A 145 -8.76 5.48 -13.10
C VAL A 145 -7.76 4.86 -14.06
N THR A 146 -6.76 4.17 -13.52
CA THR A 146 -5.69 3.54 -14.32
C THR A 146 -5.95 2.08 -14.64
N SER A 147 -6.79 1.38 -13.85
CA SER A 147 -7.15 -0.01 -14.06
C SER A 147 -8.65 -0.20 -14.37
N GLU A 148 -8.97 -1.20 -15.19
CA GLU A 148 -10.36 -1.55 -15.50
C GLU A 148 -11.09 -2.15 -14.27
N SER A 149 -10.36 -2.83 -13.40
CA SER A 149 -10.85 -3.35 -12.12
C SER A 149 -11.33 -2.22 -11.19
N VAL A 150 -10.57 -1.12 -11.08
CA VAL A 150 -11.01 0.06 -10.32
C VAL A 150 -12.25 0.69 -10.97
N ARG A 151 -12.29 0.77 -12.31
CA ARG A 151 -13.47 1.27 -13.04
C ARG A 151 -14.72 0.44 -12.76
N ALA A 152 -14.59 -0.88 -12.79
CA ALA A 152 -15.68 -1.80 -12.49
C ALA A 152 -16.12 -1.68 -11.03
N ARG A 153 -15.17 -1.57 -10.09
CA ARG A 153 -15.47 -1.41 -8.65
C ARG A 153 -16.24 -0.10 -8.38
N LEU A 154 -15.81 1.00 -9.00
CA LEU A 154 -16.45 2.32 -8.86
C LEU A 154 -17.96 2.29 -9.17
N ALA A 155 -18.40 1.48 -10.13
CA ALA A 155 -19.83 1.36 -10.46
C ALA A 155 -20.68 0.73 -9.34
N HIS A 156 -20.05 0.11 -8.34
CA HIS A 156 -20.69 -0.59 -7.23
C HIS A 156 -20.43 0.06 -5.86
N GLU A 157 -19.63 1.11 -5.78
CA GLU A 157 -19.25 1.79 -4.55
C GLU A 157 -19.87 3.20 -4.53
N PRO A 158 -21.05 3.40 -3.89
CA PRO A 158 -21.79 4.67 -3.95
C PRO A 158 -21.06 5.84 -3.28
N ASP A 159 -20.18 5.54 -2.33
CA ASP A 159 -19.38 6.53 -1.60
C ASP A 159 -18.04 6.83 -2.30
N TRP A 160 -17.85 6.33 -3.53
CA TRP A 160 -16.67 6.61 -4.35
C TRP A 160 -17.00 7.63 -5.44
N THR A 161 -16.18 8.68 -5.53
CA THR A 161 -16.36 9.77 -6.49
C THR A 161 -15.19 9.87 -7.44
N LEU A 162 -15.45 9.81 -8.74
CA LEU A 162 -14.48 10.13 -9.79
C LEU A 162 -14.54 11.61 -10.15
N ALA A 163 -13.38 12.24 -10.37
CA ALA A 163 -13.32 13.60 -10.91
C ALA A 163 -13.93 13.64 -12.32
N GLU A 164 -14.74 14.66 -12.61
CA GLU A 164 -15.51 14.73 -13.86
C GLU A 164 -15.05 15.87 -14.78
N ALA A 165 -14.73 17.03 -14.19
CA ALA A 165 -14.53 18.26 -14.96
C ALA A 165 -13.07 18.45 -15.40
N ALA A 166 -12.13 18.07 -14.55
CA ALA A 166 -10.70 18.31 -14.76
C ALA A 166 -9.99 17.23 -15.60
N GLY A 167 -10.65 16.10 -15.89
CA GLY A 167 -10.00 14.94 -16.50
C GLY A 167 -9.18 14.17 -15.45
N SER A 168 -7.86 14.06 -15.65
CA SER A 168 -6.95 13.36 -14.73
C SER A 168 -5.80 14.22 -14.21
N GLY A 169 -5.17 13.79 -13.11
CA GLY A 169 -3.97 14.41 -12.57
C GLY A 169 -4.24 15.51 -11.54
N VAL A 170 -3.40 16.56 -11.53
CA VAL A 170 -3.39 17.58 -10.45
C VAL A 170 -4.71 18.33 -10.36
N PHE A 171 -5.30 18.72 -11.50
CA PHE A 171 -6.58 19.44 -11.50
C PHE A 171 -7.75 18.58 -11.01
N ALA A 172 -7.71 17.27 -11.28
CA ALA A 172 -8.69 16.32 -10.77
C ALA A 172 -8.56 16.14 -9.24
N THR A 173 -7.33 16.14 -8.74
CA THR A 173 -7.06 16.18 -7.29
C THR A 173 -7.63 17.45 -6.66
N GLU A 174 -7.41 18.62 -7.26
CA GLU A 174 -7.96 19.90 -6.77
C GLU A 174 -9.49 19.91 -6.77
N GLU A 175 -10.12 19.40 -7.84
CA GLU A 175 -11.58 19.28 -7.93
C GLU A 175 -12.15 18.47 -6.76
N LEU A 176 -11.56 17.31 -6.47
CA LEU A 176 -11.99 16.41 -5.40
C LEU A 176 -11.74 17.03 -4.02
N LEU A 177 -10.60 17.67 -3.80
CA LEU A 177 -10.31 18.37 -2.54
C LEU A 177 -11.28 19.54 -2.30
N GLN A 178 -11.66 20.28 -3.34
CA GLN A 178 -12.67 21.33 -3.23
C GLN A 178 -14.06 20.75 -2.91
N ARG A 179 -14.43 19.60 -3.50
CA ARG A 179 -15.66 18.89 -3.16
C ARG A 179 -15.65 18.44 -1.70
N LEU A 180 -14.55 17.84 -1.23
CA LEU A 180 -14.37 17.42 0.15
C LEU A 180 -14.48 18.60 1.13
N LEU A 181 -13.76 19.70 0.85
CA LEU A 181 -13.81 20.91 1.67
C LEU A 181 -15.23 21.45 1.80
N LYS A 182 -15.99 21.49 0.70
CA LYS A 182 -17.41 21.91 0.75
C LYS A 182 -18.26 20.98 1.60
N GLN A 183 -18.04 19.66 1.53
CA GLN A 183 -18.78 18.68 2.34
C GLN A 183 -18.50 18.84 3.82
N VAL A 184 -17.23 18.97 4.22
CA VAL A 184 -16.85 19.05 5.64
C VAL A 184 -17.09 20.44 6.25
N THR A 185 -17.13 21.50 5.43
CA THR A 185 -17.41 22.87 5.91
C THR A 185 -18.87 23.29 5.77
N ALA A 186 -19.73 22.45 5.18
CA ALA A 186 -21.14 22.73 5.06
C ALA A 186 -21.78 22.90 6.45
N PRO A 187 -22.64 23.91 6.67
CA PRO A 187 -23.38 24.03 7.92
C PRO A 187 -24.25 22.80 8.15
N ILE A 188 -24.19 22.21 9.34
CA ILE A 188 -25.14 21.15 9.70
C ILE A 188 -26.55 21.76 9.77
N PRO A 189 -27.53 21.23 9.02
CA PRO A 189 -28.90 21.70 9.14
C PRO A 189 -29.43 21.41 10.55
N GLY A 190 -29.67 22.47 11.33
CA GLY A 190 -30.39 22.38 12.61
C GLY A 190 -29.55 22.17 13.86
N ASP A 191 -28.22 22.12 13.77
CA ASP A 191 -27.36 22.04 14.95
C ASP A 191 -26.28 23.11 14.89
N GLY A 192 -26.07 23.81 16.01
CA GLY A 192 -25.24 25.00 16.12
C GLY A 192 -23.73 24.76 15.97
N GLY A 193 -23.29 24.26 14.82
CA GLY A 193 -21.89 24.22 14.41
C GLY A 193 -21.05 23.14 15.09
N VAL A 194 -21.41 21.86 14.92
CA VAL A 194 -20.46 20.76 15.12
C VAL A 194 -20.19 20.11 13.78
N LEU A 195 -18.94 19.84 13.44
CA LEU A 195 -18.53 19.21 12.18
C LEU A 195 -18.91 17.71 12.20
N LYS A 196 -19.28 17.15 11.04
CA LYS A 196 -19.42 15.69 10.89
C LYS A 196 -18.05 15.06 10.71
N PHE A 197 -17.81 14.01 11.50
CA PHE A 197 -16.93 12.90 11.18
C PHE A 197 -17.75 11.62 11.37
#